data_AF-A0A817JKB5-F1
#
_entry.id   AF-A0A817JKB5-F1
#
_cell.length_a   1.000
_cell.length_b   1.000
_cell.length_c   1.000
_cell.angle_alpha   90.00
_cell.angle_beta   90.00
_cell.angle_gamma   90.00
#
_symmetry.space_group_name_H-M   'P 1'
#
loop_
_entity.id
_entity.type
_entity.pdbx_description
1 polymer ?
#
loop_
_entity_poly.entity_id
_entity_poly.type
_entity_poly.pdbx_seq_one_letter_code
_entity_poly.pdbx_strand_id
1 'polypeptide(L)'
;MYIRSKPTAFDSNSINVSPFQPGSSAVDWCEPNYVVNEYIAEFWNSVSNIFFFLVPPLMIILFAPYSKRVANGITLLWILLIVIGIGSVYFHATLSL
;
A
#
# COMPACT_ATOMS: atom_id res chain seq x y z
N MET A 1 28.24 4.49 -4.08
CA MET A 1 26.82 4.08 -4.07
C MET A 1 26.43 3.96 -2.60
N TYR A 2 25.91 5.05 -2.03
CA TYR A 2 25.51 5.05 -0.62
C TYR A 2 24.18 4.29 -0.55
N ILE A 3 24.19 3.10 0.03
CA ILE A 3 22.95 2.51 0.54
C ILE A 3 22.50 3.49 1.62
N ARG A 4 21.41 4.22 1.37
CA ARG A 4 20.81 5.05 2.42
C ARG A 4 20.13 4.11 3.41
N SER A 5 20.92 3.43 4.24
CA SER A 5 20.43 2.88 5.49
C SER A 5 19.94 4.06 6.32
N LYS A 6 18.63 4.35 6.27
CA LYS A 6 18.02 5.19 7.29
C LYS A 6 18.17 4.45 8.64
N PRO A 7 18.29 5.22 9.73
CA PRO A 7 18.84 4.75 10.98
C PRO A 7 18.06 3.54 11.46
N THR A 8 18.80 2.54 11.93
CA THR A 8 18.30 1.45 12.77
C THR A 8 17.27 2.01 13.75
N ALA A 9 16.13 1.33 13.83
CA ALA A 9 15.02 1.64 14.70
C ALA A 9 15.42 2.26 16.06
N PHE A 10 14.63 3.26 16.44
CA PHE A 10 14.49 3.82 17.78
C PHE A 10 15.65 4.69 18.30
N ASP A 11 15.64 5.97 17.91
CA ASP A 11 16.20 7.02 18.77
C ASP A 11 15.27 7.19 19.97
N SER A 12 15.68 6.69 21.13
CA SER A 12 14.96 6.77 22.41
C SER A 12 14.70 8.19 22.91
N ASN A 13 15.09 9.23 22.14
CA ASN A 13 14.85 10.64 22.46
C ASN A 13 13.77 11.33 21.59
N SER A 14 13.15 10.67 20.62
CA SER A 14 12.11 11.30 19.79
C SER A 14 10.69 11.01 20.31
N ILE A 15 10.24 11.77 21.32
CA ILE A 15 8.88 11.68 21.89
C ILE A 15 7.77 12.03 20.86
N ASN A 16 8.09 12.48 19.64
CA ASN A 16 7.12 12.87 18.61
C ASN A 16 7.53 12.41 17.19
N VAL A 17 7.51 11.10 16.90
CA VAL A 17 7.53 10.62 15.51
C VAL A 17 6.13 10.82 14.93
N SER A 18 5.99 11.60 13.85
CA SER A 18 4.66 11.80 13.27
C SER A 18 4.21 10.54 12.52
N PRO A 19 2.95 10.09 12.66
CA PRO A 19 2.46 8.85 12.05
C PRO A 19 2.68 8.79 10.54
N PHE A 20 2.54 9.92 9.85
CA PHE A 20 2.71 10.02 8.39
C PHE A 20 4.16 10.29 7.94
N GLN A 21 5.14 10.26 8.83
CA GLN A 21 6.54 10.43 8.45
C GLN A 21 7.06 9.17 7.75
N PRO A 22 7.76 9.27 6.60
CA PRO A 22 8.30 8.08 5.94
C PRO A 22 9.28 7.30 6.81
N GLY A 23 9.01 6.01 7.03
CA GLY A 23 9.73 5.12 7.94
C GLY A 23 9.30 5.25 9.41
N SER A 24 8.12 5.82 9.70
CA SER A 24 7.54 5.88 11.04
C SER A 24 6.93 4.56 11.50
N SER A 25 6.67 3.63 10.57
CA SER A 25 6.03 2.35 10.91
C SER A 25 6.93 1.52 11.83
N ALA A 26 6.32 0.94 12.87
CA ALA A 26 7.02 0.00 13.75
C ALA A 26 7.28 -1.36 13.07
N VAL A 27 6.58 -1.63 11.97
CA VAL A 27 6.67 -2.87 11.19
C VAL A 27 7.40 -2.57 9.89
N ASP A 28 8.36 -3.43 9.56
CA ASP A 28 9.15 -3.47 8.32
C ASP A 28 9.11 -4.91 7.82
N TRP A 29 8.94 -5.13 6.52
CA TRP A 29 8.85 -6.48 5.96
C TRP A 29 10.22 -6.99 5.50
N CYS A 30 10.25 -8.19 4.89
CA CYS A 30 11.48 -8.82 4.45
C CYS A 30 12.11 -8.15 3.21
N GLU A 31 11.39 -7.25 2.52
CA GLU A 31 11.91 -6.59 1.32
C GLU A 31 12.88 -5.46 1.69
N PRO A 32 14.10 -5.44 1.12
CA PRO A 32 15.04 -4.34 1.37
C PRO A 32 14.55 -2.97 0.87
N ASN A 33 14.64 -1.97 1.75
CA ASN A 33 14.18 -0.61 1.50
C ASN A 33 15.02 0.17 0.47
N TYR A 34 14.35 0.85 -0.47
CA TYR A 34 14.90 1.74 -1.50
C TYR A 34 15.94 1.12 -2.43
N VAL A 35 15.92 -0.21 -2.61
CA VAL A 35 16.91 -0.91 -3.46
C VAL A 35 16.63 -0.73 -4.95
N VAL A 36 15.36 -0.73 -5.35
CA VAL A 36 14.97 -0.62 -6.77
C VAL A 36 14.72 0.83 -7.18
N ASN A 37 14.12 1.64 -6.30
CA ASN A 37 13.76 3.03 -6.56
C ASN A 37 13.98 3.87 -5.29
N GLU A 38 14.57 5.07 -5.42
CA GLU A 38 14.83 5.98 -4.31
C GLU A 38 13.56 6.60 -3.70
N TYR A 39 12.42 6.54 -4.41
CA TYR A 39 11.15 7.11 -3.97
C TYR A 39 10.20 6.10 -3.32
N ILE A 40 10.42 4.81 -3.49
CA ILE A 40 9.53 3.73 -3.02
C ILE A 40 10.35 2.83 -2.11
N ALA A 41 9.94 2.69 -0.85
CA ALA A 41 10.67 1.89 0.13
C ALA A 41 10.69 0.41 -0.26
N GLU A 42 9.53 -0.26 -0.30
CA GLU A 42 9.43 -1.68 -0.68
C GLU A 42 8.82 -1.80 -2.09
N PHE A 43 9.67 -1.78 -3.12
CA PHE A 43 9.22 -1.67 -4.50
C PHE A 43 8.34 -2.84 -4.97
N TRP A 44 8.75 -4.08 -4.71
CA TRP A 44 8.03 -5.26 -5.14
C TRP A 44 6.72 -5.43 -4.37
N ASN A 45 6.72 -5.14 -3.06
CA ASN A 45 5.51 -5.12 -2.25
C ASN A 45 4.54 -4.04 -2.75
N SER A 46 4.99 -2.82 -3.05
CA SER A 46 4.14 -1.79 -3.67
C SER A 46 3.61 -2.20 -5.05
N VAL A 47 4.45 -2.70 -5.96
CA VAL A 47 4.05 -3.05 -7.34
C VAL A 47 3.11 -4.26 -7.37
N SER A 48 3.29 -5.23 -6.48
CA SER A 48 2.42 -6.41 -6.42
C SER A 48 0.94 -6.06 -6.20
N ASN A 49 0.65 -4.90 -5.61
CA ASN A 49 -0.71 -4.40 -5.40
C ASN A 49 -1.41 -3.90 -6.68
N ILE A 50 -0.74 -3.88 -7.85
CA ILE A 50 -1.35 -3.46 -9.12
C ILE A 50 -2.65 -4.22 -9.45
N PHE A 51 -2.76 -5.46 -9.02
CA PHE A 51 -3.96 -6.28 -9.25
C PHE A 51 -5.20 -5.73 -8.54
N PHE A 52 -5.06 -5.02 -7.41
CA PHE A 52 -6.18 -4.32 -6.76
C PHE A 52 -6.73 -3.16 -7.59
N PHE A 53 -5.98 -2.67 -8.59
CA PHE A 53 -6.43 -1.61 -9.50
C PHE A 53 -6.92 -2.14 -10.85
N LEU A 54 -6.54 -3.37 -11.22
CA LEU A 54 -6.95 -3.98 -12.49
C LEU A 54 -8.18 -4.87 -12.33
N VAL A 55 -8.17 -5.76 -11.33
CA VAL A 55 -9.20 -6.78 -11.17
C VAL A 55 -10.54 -6.17 -10.76
N PRO A 56 -10.65 -5.31 -9.73
CA PRO A 56 -11.95 -4.80 -9.31
C PRO A 56 -12.68 -3.96 -10.37
N PRO A 57 -12.04 -3.02 -11.10
CA PRO A 57 -12.72 -2.30 -12.17
C PRO A 57 -13.19 -3.24 -13.30
N LEU A 58 -12.38 -4.22 -13.68
CA LEU A 58 -12.76 -5.22 -14.67
C LEU A 58 -14.00 -6.00 -14.22
N MET A 59 -14.03 -6.42 -12.95
CA MET A 59 -15.16 -7.17 -12.38
C MET A 59 -16.41 -6.31 -12.23
N ILE A 60 -16.29 -5.03 -11.88
CA ILE A 60 -17.43 -4.09 -11.85
C ILE A 60 -18.08 -4.00 -13.23
N ILE A 61 -17.27 -3.90 -14.30
CA ILE A 61 -17.78 -3.82 -15.67
C ILE A 61 -18.44 -5.15 -16.08
N LEU A 62 -17.75 -6.27 -15.86
CA LEU A 62 -18.22 -7.58 -16.27
C LEU A 62 -19.51 -8.00 -15.55
N PHE A 63 -19.61 -7.69 -14.25
CA PHE A 63 -20.76 -8.06 -13.41
C PHE A 63 -21.79 -6.93 -13.22
N ALA A 64 -21.66 -5.81 -13.93
CA ALA A 64 -22.60 -4.69 -13.87
C ALA A 64 -24.09 -5.10 -14.00
N PRO A 65 -24.51 -5.93 -14.99
CA PRO A 65 -25.91 -6.33 -15.11
C PRO A 65 -26.37 -7.25 -13.98
N TYR A 66 -25.47 -8.06 -13.42
CA TYR A 66 -25.75 -8.93 -12.29
C TYR A 66 -25.93 -8.14 -10.99
N SER A 67 -25.03 -7.19 -10.71
CA SER A 67 -25.11 -6.36 -9.50
C SER A 67 -26.40 -5.53 -9.44
N LYS A 68 -26.88 -5.01 -10.60
CA LYS A 68 -28.16 -4.28 -10.68
C LYS A 68 -29.38 -5.14 -10.38
N ARG A 69 -29.31 -6.46 -10.63
CA ARG A 69 -30.44 -7.39 -10.43
C ARG A 69 -30.47 -8.00 -9.03
N VAL A 70 -29.32 -8.25 -8.43
CA VAL A 70 -29.22 -8.96 -7.14
C VAL A 70 -28.99 -8.00 -5.98
N ALA A 71 -27.88 -7.25 -6.00
CA ALA A 71 -27.55 -6.25 -4.98
C ALA A 71 -26.36 -5.38 -5.42
N ASN A 72 -26.45 -4.08 -5.12
CA ASN A 72 -25.34 -3.14 -5.33
C ASN A 72 -24.16 -3.39 -4.37
N GLY A 73 -24.35 -4.20 -3.32
CA GLY A 73 -23.30 -4.54 -2.35
C GLY A 73 -22.08 -5.21 -2.99
N ILE A 74 -22.26 -5.95 -4.09
CA ILE A 74 -21.15 -6.56 -4.84
C ILE A 74 -20.24 -5.48 -5.43
N THR A 75 -20.82 -4.41 -5.98
CA THR A 75 -20.05 -3.28 -6.51
C THR A 75 -19.30 -2.55 -5.38
N LEU A 76 -19.92 -2.41 -4.20
CA LEU A 76 -19.26 -1.86 -3.02
C LEU A 76 -18.04 -2.69 -2.59
N LEU A 77 -18.13 -4.02 -2.60
CA LEU A 77 -16.99 -4.89 -2.29
C LEU A 77 -15.81 -4.67 -3.25
N TRP A 78 -16.07 -4.54 -4.55
CA TRP A 78 -15.03 -4.23 -5.53
C TRP A 78 -14.40 -2.86 -5.30
N ILE A 79 -15.20 -1.84 -4.94
CA ILE A 79 -14.68 -0.52 -4.58
C ILE A 79 -13.80 -0.59 -3.33
N LEU A 80 -14.23 -1.32 -2.29
CA LEU A 80 -13.45 -1.50 -1.06
C LEU A 80 -12.11 -2.19 -1.32
N LEU A 81 -12.04 -3.13 -2.27
CA LEU A 81 -10.77 -3.75 -2.68
C LEU A 81 -9.80 -2.74 -3.31
N ILE A 82 -10.30 -1.76 -4.07
CA ILE A 82 -9.46 -0.66 -4.59
C ILE A 82 -8.93 0.19 -3.44
N VAL A 83 -9.77 0.53 -2.46
CA VAL A 83 -9.37 1.31 -1.27
C VAL A 83 -8.27 0.58 -0.48
N ILE A 84 -8.41 -0.74 -0.29
CA ILE A 84 -7.38 -1.58 0.34
C ILE A 84 -6.07 -1.53 -0.46
N GLY A 85 -6.15 -1.65 -1.79
CA GLY A 85 -4.99 -1.52 -2.68
C GLY A 85 -4.26 -0.18 -2.54
N ILE A 86 -5.00 0.93 -2.46
CA ILE A 86 -4.42 2.27 -2.24
C ILE A 86 -3.66 2.33 -0.91
N GLY A 87 -4.30 1.89 0.18
CA GLY A 87 -3.67 1.88 1.49
C GLY A 87 -2.40 1.01 1.54
N SER A 88 -2.47 -0.16 0.91
CA SER A 88 -1.33 -1.09 0.81
C SER A 88 -0.16 -0.51 0.01
N VAL A 89 -0.43 0.08 -1.18
CA VAL A 89 0.62 0.76 -1.97
C VAL A 89 1.25 1.89 -1.19
N TYR A 90 0.44 2.73 -0.52
CA TYR A 90 0.94 3.84 0.29
C TYR A 90 1.85 3.35 1.41
N PHE A 91 1.37 2.39 2.22
CA PHE A 91 2.13 1.83 3.33
C PHE A 91 3.49 1.26 2.87
N HIS A 92 3.51 0.43 1.82
CA HIS A 92 4.76 -0.16 1.33
C HIS A 92 5.67 0.86 0.63
N ALA A 93 5.12 1.92 0.05
CA ALA A 93 5.93 2.96 -0.58
C ALA A 93 6.62 3.87 0.46
N THR A 94 5.97 4.12 1.60
CA THR A 94 6.45 5.10 2.59
C THR A 94 6.90 4.49 3.91
N LEU A 95 6.52 3.25 4.23
CA LEU A 95 6.63 2.64 5.57
C LEU A 95 6.08 3.59 6.64
N SER A 96 4.87 4.09 6.43
CA SER A 96 4.20 5.03 7.33
C SER A 96 2.70 4.80 7.37
N LEU A 97 2.08 5.11 8.52
CA LEU A 97 0.63 5.11 8.71
C LEU A 97 0.23 6.01 9.88
#